data_AF-A0A843DYJ8-F1
#
_entry.id   AF-A0A843DYJ8-F1
#
_cell.length_a   1.000
_cell.length_b   1.000
_cell.length_c   1.000
_cell.angle_alpha   90.00
_cell.angle_beta   90.00
_cell.angle_gamma   90.00
#
_symmetry.space_group_name_H-M   'P 1'
#
loop_
_entity.id
_entity.type
_entity.pdbx_description
1 polymer ?
#
loop_
_entity_poly.entity_id
_entity_poly.type
_entity_poly.pdbx_seq_one_letter_code
_entity_poly.pdbx_strand_id
1 'polypeptide(L)'
;DSHDISEAAKAIGAMRAGHFCLLEHAGIKFSEMNVMYMCGASGTYVDAMKARDVGLIPPSSTEIYQYGNTSLAMATDILKDPELLDTLQDIANSIRANHIMFAKDPVFSQIYLQELGFWDEGMSLEEYNANNAAEGIQELPKPRGRANVHRVVTRDIQDLGEKGLTIVHDIGTELVGKMEGCTGCGKCVKECPEHTLSISDDKTITVKTKNCLGTACYRCQMSCPSKVYKYADLKLV
;
A
#
# COMPACT_ATOMS: atom_id res chain seq x y z
N ASP A 1 14.24 13.08 2.12
CA ASP A 1 14.96 13.72 3.24
C ASP A 1 15.27 12.65 4.30
N SER A 2 15.74 13.00 5.50
CA SER A 2 16.00 12.00 6.55
C SER A 2 14.72 11.34 7.09
N HIS A 3 13.57 12.01 6.95
CA HIS A 3 12.27 11.46 7.34
C HIS A 3 11.82 10.39 6.35
N ASP A 4 11.97 10.62 5.05
CA ASP A 4 11.68 9.63 3.99
C ASP A 4 12.47 8.33 4.18
N ILE A 5 13.74 8.42 4.61
CA ILE A 5 14.58 7.26 4.88
C ILE A 5 14.03 6.45 6.06
N SER A 6 13.64 7.12 7.16
CA SER A 6 13.06 6.45 8.33
C SER A 6 11.71 5.81 8.00
N GLU A 7 10.84 6.48 7.23
CA GLU A 7 9.57 5.88 6.80
C GLU A 7 9.77 4.69 5.86
N ALA A 8 10.73 4.77 4.94
CA ALA A 8 11.10 3.63 4.08
C ALA A 8 11.67 2.48 4.91
N ALA A 9 12.52 2.77 5.90
CA ALA A 9 13.09 1.79 6.81
C ALA A 9 12.02 1.05 7.63
N LYS A 10 10.98 1.75 8.11
CA LYS A 10 9.82 1.10 8.78
C LYS A 10 9.13 0.11 7.86
N ALA A 11 8.92 0.46 6.59
CA ALA A 11 8.30 -0.43 5.62
C ALA A 11 9.19 -1.67 5.34
N ILE A 12 10.49 -1.47 5.16
CA ILE A 12 11.47 -2.55 4.99
C ILE A 12 11.51 -3.46 6.22
N GLY A 13 11.54 -2.87 7.41
CA GLY A 13 11.57 -3.59 8.67
C GLY A 13 10.31 -4.41 8.89
N ALA A 14 9.14 -3.88 8.53
CA ALA A 14 7.89 -4.63 8.56
C ALA A 14 7.88 -5.83 7.61
N MET A 15 8.43 -5.68 6.39
CA MET A 15 8.59 -6.80 5.45
C MET A 15 9.52 -7.87 6.02
N ARG A 16 10.66 -7.46 6.58
CA ARG A 16 11.62 -8.41 7.17
C ARG A 16 11.07 -9.12 8.40
N ALA A 17 10.37 -8.42 9.28
CA ALA A 17 9.65 -9.01 10.41
C ALA A 17 8.61 -10.03 9.93
N GLY A 18 7.89 -9.73 8.85
CA GLY A 18 6.99 -10.68 8.19
C GLY A 18 7.72 -11.93 7.68
N HIS A 19 8.88 -11.78 7.02
CA HIS A 19 9.67 -12.93 6.57
C HIS A 19 10.09 -13.82 7.73
N PHE A 20 10.66 -13.26 8.81
CA PHE A 20 11.02 -14.01 10.00
C PHE A 20 9.82 -14.75 10.59
N CYS A 21 8.72 -14.03 10.83
CA CYS A 21 7.51 -14.61 11.40
C CYS A 21 7.02 -15.82 10.59
N LEU A 22 6.90 -15.67 9.27
CA LEU A 22 6.45 -16.77 8.41
C LEU A 22 7.42 -17.97 8.42
N LEU A 23 8.73 -17.73 8.40
CA LEU A 23 9.74 -18.79 8.42
C LEU A 23 9.77 -19.54 9.75
N GLU A 24 9.74 -18.83 10.88
CA GLU A 24 9.71 -19.41 12.22
C GLU A 24 8.46 -20.27 12.43
N HIS A 25 7.28 -19.78 12.03
CA HIS A 25 6.04 -20.55 12.12
C HIS A 25 6.00 -21.75 11.17
N ALA A 26 6.63 -21.64 10.00
CA ALA A 26 6.78 -22.75 9.07
C ALA A 26 7.88 -23.75 9.49
N GLY A 27 8.68 -23.42 10.52
CA GLY A 27 9.78 -24.27 10.98
C GLY A 27 10.91 -24.43 9.96
N ILE A 28 11.10 -23.45 9.07
CA ILE A 28 12.13 -23.46 8.03
C ILE A 28 13.12 -22.32 8.21
N LYS A 29 14.35 -22.54 7.75
CA LYS A 29 15.42 -21.55 7.79
C LYS A 29 15.41 -20.67 6.54
N PHE A 30 15.97 -19.47 6.64
CA PHE A 30 16.25 -18.64 5.47
C PHE A 30 17.01 -19.42 4.39
N SER A 31 18.00 -20.24 4.76
CA SER A 31 18.77 -21.06 3.82
C SER A 31 17.95 -22.06 3.00
N GLU A 32 16.72 -22.36 3.41
CA GLU A 32 15.81 -23.27 2.72
C GLU A 32 14.85 -22.52 1.79
N MET A 33 14.80 -21.19 1.86
CA MET A 33 14.01 -20.35 0.99
C MET A 33 14.83 -19.84 -0.20
N ASN A 34 14.61 -20.48 -1.35
CA ASN A 34 15.41 -20.25 -2.55
C ASN A 34 14.73 -19.30 -3.55
N VAL A 35 13.40 -19.31 -3.62
CA VAL A 35 12.63 -18.63 -4.67
C VAL A 35 11.77 -17.54 -4.07
N MET A 36 11.90 -16.31 -4.60
CA MET A 36 11.02 -15.19 -4.30
C MET A 36 10.17 -14.84 -5.51
N TYR A 37 8.85 -14.80 -5.32
CA TYR A 37 7.90 -14.25 -6.29
C TYR A 37 7.52 -12.83 -5.87
N MET A 38 7.91 -11.84 -6.67
CA MET A 38 7.56 -10.45 -6.48
C MET A 38 6.36 -10.08 -7.34
N CYS A 39 5.33 -9.55 -6.70
CA CYS A 39 4.06 -9.16 -7.33
C CYS A 39 3.74 -7.68 -7.05
N GLY A 40 2.70 -7.15 -7.70
CA GLY A 40 2.30 -5.74 -7.67
C GLY A 40 3.32 -4.82 -8.33
N ALA A 41 3.28 -3.52 -8.02
CA ALA A 41 4.21 -2.52 -8.55
C ALA A 41 5.68 -2.87 -8.23
N SER A 42 5.93 -3.46 -7.05
CA SER A 42 7.24 -3.99 -6.67
C SER A 42 7.69 -5.14 -7.57
N GLY A 43 6.75 -6.00 -7.98
CA GLY A 43 6.96 -7.04 -8.98
C GLY A 43 7.18 -6.53 -10.40
N THR A 44 6.98 -5.23 -10.69
CA THR A 44 7.17 -4.65 -12.02
C THR A 44 8.42 -3.79 -12.11
N TYR A 45 8.65 -2.90 -11.12
CA TYR A 45 9.60 -1.78 -11.27
C TYR A 45 10.78 -1.81 -10.30
N VAL A 46 10.67 -2.53 -9.18
CA VAL A 46 11.72 -2.53 -8.15
C VAL A 46 12.97 -3.26 -8.67
N ASP A 47 14.15 -2.74 -8.35
CA ASP A 47 15.40 -3.44 -8.57
C ASP A 47 15.50 -4.59 -7.55
N ALA A 48 15.30 -5.82 -8.02
CA ALA A 48 15.26 -7.02 -7.18
C ALA A 48 16.56 -7.25 -6.40
N MET A 49 17.72 -6.91 -6.96
CA MET A 49 18.99 -7.08 -6.26
C MET A 49 19.11 -6.08 -5.11
N LYS A 50 18.81 -4.80 -5.37
CA LYS A 50 18.80 -3.78 -4.30
C LYS A 50 17.75 -4.09 -3.24
N ALA A 51 16.58 -4.56 -3.64
CA ALA A 51 15.52 -4.96 -2.71
C ALA A 51 15.95 -6.10 -1.79
N ARG A 52 16.70 -7.08 -2.30
CA ARG A 52 17.32 -8.13 -1.50
C ARG A 52 18.40 -7.58 -0.56
N ASP A 53 19.22 -6.65 -1.04
CA ASP A 53 20.30 -6.06 -0.23
C ASP A 53 19.77 -5.22 0.94
N VAL A 54 18.66 -4.50 0.75
CA VAL A 54 18.03 -3.71 1.83
C VAL A 54 17.06 -4.51 2.69
N GLY A 55 16.68 -5.73 2.27
CA GLY A 55 15.83 -6.64 3.05
C GLY A 55 14.33 -6.55 2.78
N LEU A 56 13.92 -5.98 1.65
CA LEU A 56 12.55 -6.14 1.10
C LEU A 56 12.31 -7.55 0.57
N ILE A 57 13.37 -8.25 0.18
CA ILE A 57 13.35 -9.64 -0.26
C ILE A 57 14.24 -10.43 0.70
N PRO A 58 13.91 -11.68 1.01
CA PRO A 58 14.76 -12.49 1.84
C PRO A 58 16.19 -12.63 1.29
N PRO A 59 17.22 -12.43 2.12
CA PRO A 59 18.62 -12.40 1.69
C PRO A 59 19.12 -13.74 1.13
N SER A 60 18.45 -14.85 1.42
CA SER A 60 18.78 -16.18 0.92
C SER A 60 18.26 -16.49 -0.49
N SER A 61 17.34 -15.68 -1.02
CA SER A 61 16.72 -15.93 -2.32
C SER A 61 17.77 -15.95 -3.44
N THR A 62 17.84 -17.04 -4.19
CA THR A 62 18.74 -17.22 -5.34
C THR A 62 18.02 -17.07 -6.67
N GLU A 63 16.71 -17.30 -6.70
CA GLU A 63 15.83 -17.12 -7.85
C GLU A 63 14.76 -16.08 -7.50
N ILE A 64 14.69 -15.00 -8.27
CA ILE A 64 13.72 -13.92 -8.04
C ILE A 64 12.89 -13.71 -9.30
N TYR A 65 11.59 -13.95 -9.21
CA TYR A 65 10.66 -13.76 -10.31
C TYR A 65 9.81 -12.51 -10.11
N GLN A 66 9.85 -11.62 -11.09
CA GLN A 66 9.08 -10.37 -11.13
C GLN A 66 7.85 -10.59 -12.03
N TYR A 67 6.70 -10.87 -11.41
CA TYR A 67 5.43 -11.23 -12.07
C TYR A 67 4.44 -10.06 -12.21
N GLY A 68 4.76 -8.89 -11.66
CA GLY A 68 3.88 -7.72 -11.70
C GLY A 68 2.52 -7.94 -11.05
N ASN A 69 1.47 -7.36 -11.64
CA ASN A 69 0.13 -7.36 -11.05
C ASN A 69 -0.62 -8.69 -11.25
N THR A 70 -0.31 -9.68 -10.40
CA THR A 70 -0.96 -10.98 -10.39
C THR A 70 -2.45 -10.92 -10.04
N SER A 71 -2.91 -9.91 -9.30
CA SER A 71 -4.34 -9.69 -9.02
C SER A 71 -5.13 -9.39 -10.29
N LEU A 72 -4.60 -8.50 -11.14
CA LEU A 72 -5.21 -8.19 -12.44
C LEU A 72 -5.14 -9.38 -13.42
N ALA A 73 -4.02 -10.12 -13.41
CA ALA A 73 -3.89 -11.33 -14.21
C ALA A 73 -4.95 -12.37 -13.81
N MET A 74 -5.06 -12.67 -12.51
CA MET A 74 -6.07 -13.60 -11.97
C MET A 74 -7.50 -13.14 -12.28
N ALA A 75 -7.81 -11.84 -12.18
CA ALA A 75 -9.13 -11.33 -12.54
C ALA A 75 -9.46 -11.55 -14.03
N THR A 76 -8.46 -11.47 -14.90
CA THR A 76 -8.61 -11.78 -16.33
C THR A 76 -8.82 -13.27 -16.56
N ASP A 77 -8.13 -14.14 -15.82
CA ASP A 77 -8.28 -15.59 -15.92
C ASP A 77 -9.69 -16.01 -15.47
N ILE A 78 -10.19 -15.48 -14.35
CA ILE A 78 -11.56 -15.72 -13.87
C ILE A 78 -12.61 -15.24 -14.89
N LEU A 79 -12.37 -14.11 -15.59
CA LEU A 79 -13.30 -13.62 -16.61
C LEU A 79 -13.39 -14.59 -17.82
N LYS A 80 -12.29 -15.25 -18.17
CA LYS A 80 -12.22 -16.22 -19.26
C LYS A 80 -12.74 -17.60 -18.85
N ASP A 81 -12.56 -17.95 -17.58
CA ASP A 81 -12.96 -19.22 -16.98
C ASP A 81 -13.60 -18.98 -15.59
N PRO A 82 -14.92 -18.72 -15.53
CA PRO A 82 -15.59 -18.42 -14.27
C PRO A 82 -15.55 -19.57 -13.24
N GLU A 83 -15.42 -20.83 -13.68
CA GLU A 83 -15.34 -22.00 -12.79
C GLU A 83 -14.02 -22.04 -12.01
N LEU A 84 -12.98 -21.35 -12.47
CA LEU A 84 -11.72 -21.15 -11.74
C LEU A 84 -11.96 -20.53 -10.35
N LEU A 85 -13.02 -19.73 -10.19
CA LEU A 85 -13.34 -19.10 -8.91
C LEU A 85 -13.57 -20.11 -7.79
N ASP A 86 -14.19 -21.25 -8.09
CA ASP A 86 -14.44 -22.30 -7.10
C ASP A 86 -13.11 -22.91 -6.62
N THR A 87 -12.19 -23.18 -7.56
CA THR A 87 -10.84 -23.67 -7.24
C THR A 87 -10.07 -22.66 -6.39
N LEU A 88 -10.14 -21.37 -6.73
CA LEU A 88 -9.50 -20.31 -5.95
C LEU A 88 -10.12 -20.17 -4.55
N GLN A 89 -11.42 -20.40 -4.43
CA GLN A 89 -12.12 -20.35 -3.15
C GLN A 89 -11.68 -21.50 -2.22
N ASP A 90 -11.44 -22.69 -2.76
CA ASP A 90 -10.89 -23.82 -2.01
C ASP A 90 -9.46 -23.55 -1.51
N ILE A 91 -8.61 -22.96 -2.36
CA ILE A 91 -7.25 -22.52 -1.96
C ILE A 91 -7.34 -21.47 -0.86
N ALA A 92 -8.21 -20.47 -1.00
CA ALA A 92 -8.38 -19.44 0.02
C ALA A 92 -8.84 -20.01 1.37
N ASN A 93 -9.74 -21.01 1.35
CA ASN A 93 -10.22 -21.68 2.55
C ASN A 93 -9.10 -22.49 3.24
N SER A 94 -8.21 -23.14 2.50
CA SER A 94 -7.08 -23.88 3.08
C SER A 94 -6.05 -22.96 3.74
N ILE A 95 -5.81 -21.76 3.18
CA ILE A 95 -4.88 -20.78 3.72
C ILE A 95 -5.42 -20.14 5.01
N ARG A 96 -6.72 -19.81 5.06
CA ARG A 96 -7.35 -19.16 6.23
C ARG A 96 -7.13 -19.91 7.54
N ALA A 97 -7.10 -21.24 7.48
CA ALA A 97 -6.87 -22.08 8.67
C ALA A 97 -5.47 -21.87 9.29
N ASN A 98 -4.49 -21.40 8.51
CA ASN A 98 -3.09 -21.23 8.91
C ASN A 98 -2.67 -19.75 8.90
N HIS A 99 -3.62 -18.81 8.94
CA HIS A 99 -3.32 -17.39 8.88
C HIS A 99 -2.60 -16.90 10.15
N ILE A 100 -1.41 -16.31 9.97
CA ILE A 100 -0.59 -15.77 11.06
C ILE A 100 -0.89 -14.28 11.25
N MET A 101 -1.34 -13.90 12.46
CA MET A 101 -1.66 -12.51 12.80
C MET A 101 -0.44 -11.78 13.35
N PHE A 102 0.33 -11.14 12.47
CA PHE A 102 1.56 -10.41 12.83
C PHE A 102 1.39 -9.42 14.00
N ALA A 103 0.26 -8.72 14.08
CA ALA A 103 -0.02 -7.76 15.15
C ALA A 103 -0.03 -8.36 16.57
N LYS A 104 -0.15 -9.69 16.70
CA LYS A 104 -0.12 -10.40 17.99
C LYS A 104 1.06 -11.36 18.10
N ASP A 105 1.93 -11.36 17.10
CA ASP A 105 3.00 -12.33 17.00
C ASP A 105 4.27 -11.82 17.71
N PRO A 106 4.83 -12.58 18.66
CA PRO A 106 6.01 -12.17 19.41
C PRO A 106 7.26 -12.10 18.52
N VAL A 107 7.41 -12.99 17.54
CA VAL A 107 8.55 -12.97 16.60
C VAL A 107 8.47 -11.72 15.75
N PHE A 108 7.29 -11.40 15.19
CA PHE A 108 7.10 -10.18 14.42
C PHE A 108 7.46 -8.93 15.24
N SER A 109 6.91 -8.82 16.46
CA SER A 109 7.13 -7.67 17.33
C SER A 109 8.61 -7.49 17.67
N GLN A 110 9.29 -8.59 18.02
CA GLN A 110 10.70 -8.57 18.37
C GLN A 110 11.59 -8.18 17.18
N ILE A 111 11.35 -8.75 16.00
CA ILE A 111 12.12 -8.43 14.81
C ILE A 111 11.86 -6.98 14.37
N TYR A 112 10.61 -6.52 14.41
CA TYR A 112 10.30 -5.14 14.03
C TYR A 112 10.99 -4.11 14.93
N LEU A 113 11.06 -4.37 16.25
CA LEU A 113 11.83 -3.53 17.18
C LEU A 113 13.32 -3.51 16.83
N GLN A 114 13.90 -4.66 16.48
CA GLN A 114 15.30 -4.72 16.07
C GLN A 114 15.57 -4.02 14.74
N GLU A 115 14.62 -4.04 13.80
CA GLU A 115 14.72 -3.26 12.56
C GLU A 115 14.74 -1.76 12.86
N LEU A 116 13.89 -1.27 13.76
CA LEU A 116 13.95 0.14 14.19
C LEU A 116 15.31 0.47 14.83
N GLY A 117 15.83 -0.39 15.71
CA GLY A 117 17.15 -0.22 16.30
C GLY A 117 18.29 -0.22 15.27
N PHE A 118 18.21 -1.09 14.27
CA PHE A 118 19.18 -1.15 13.17
C PHE A 118 19.17 0.11 12.30
N TRP A 119 17.98 0.55 11.89
CA TRP A 119 17.82 1.65 10.93
C TRP A 119 17.96 3.04 11.56
N ASP A 120 17.38 3.26 12.74
CA ASP A 120 17.28 4.59 13.35
C ASP A 120 18.30 4.80 14.50
N GLU A 121 18.75 3.74 15.18
CA GLU A 121 19.61 3.84 16.36
C GLU A 121 21.05 3.33 16.14
N GLY A 122 21.33 2.78 14.95
CA GLY A 122 22.67 2.34 14.57
C GLY A 122 23.11 1.02 15.20
N MET A 123 22.17 0.17 15.63
CA MET A 123 22.45 -1.20 16.10
C MET A 123 23.20 -1.99 15.02
N SER A 124 24.21 -2.74 15.41
CA SER A 124 24.96 -3.59 14.48
C SER A 124 24.20 -4.89 14.15
N LEU A 125 24.48 -5.49 12.98
CA LEU A 125 23.94 -6.81 12.64
C LEU A 125 24.45 -7.93 13.56
N GLU A 126 25.58 -7.73 14.23
CA GLU A 126 26.12 -8.68 15.21
C GLU A 126 25.25 -8.68 16.48
N GLU A 127 24.93 -7.50 17.00
CA GLU A 127 24.01 -7.34 18.13
C GLU A 127 22.60 -7.83 17.78
N TYR A 128 22.12 -7.51 16.58
CA TYR A 128 20.84 -8.01 16.06
C TYR A 128 20.79 -9.55 16.10
N ASN A 129 21.80 -10.23 15.55
CA ASN A 129 21.82 -11.69 15.53
C ASN A 129 22.03 -12.29 16.93
N ALA A 130 22.77 -11.63 17.81
CA ALA A 130 22.91 -12.05 19.21
C ALA A 130 21.57 -11.99 19.96
N ASN A 131 20.79 -10.93 19.74
CA ASN A 131 19.44 -10.78 20.30
C ASN A 131 18.49 -11.84 19.75
N ASN A 132 18.51 -12.12 18.44
CA ASN A 132 17.74 -13.22 17.85
C ASN A 132 18.06 -14.56 18.51
N ALA A 133 19.35 -14.88 18.65
CA ALA A 133 19.79 -16.13 19.26
C ALA A 133 19.34 -16.28 20.71
N ALA A 134 19.35 -15.18 21.49
CA ALA A 134 18.88 -15.17 22.88
C ALA A 134 17.38 -15.50 23.01
N GLU A 135 16.57 -15.08 22.03
CA GLU A 135 15.13 -15.37 21.94
C GLU A 135 14.82 -16.69 21.22
N GLY A 136 15.84 -17.43 20.78
CA GLY A 136 15.67 -18.68 20.03
C GLY A 136 15.16 -18.48 18.59
N ILE A 137 15.27 -17.27 18.05
CA ILE A 137 14.93 -16.92 16.66
C ILE A 137 16.17 -17.14 15.79
N GLN A 138 15.98 -17.57 14.53
CA GLN A 138 17.11 -17.74 13.63
C GLN A 138 17.88 -16.42 13.37
N GLU A 139 19.13 -16.51 12.98
CA GLU A 139 19.93 -15.34 12.59
C GLU A 139 19.49 -14.80 11.22
N LEU A 140 19.62 -13.48 11.02
CA LEU A 140 19.54 -12.87 9.70
C LEU A 140 20.83 -13.18 8.92
N PRO A 141 20.78 -13.98 7.83
CA PRO A 141 21.97 -14.21 7.03
C PRO A 141 22.28 -13.00 6.15
N LYS A 142 23.56 -12.81 5.85
CA LYS A 142 23.99 -11.81 4.85
C LYS A 142 23.53 -12.26 3.44
N PRO A 143 23.11 -11.34 2.57
CA PRO A 143 22.90 -11.64 1.15
C PRO A 143 24.14 -12.33 0.55
N ARG A 144 23.95 -13.40 -0.22
CA ARG A 144 25.03 -14.17 -0.85
C ARG A 144 24.95 -14.13 -2.37
N GLY A 145 26.07 -13.79 -3.00
CA GLY A 145 26.23 -13.87 -4.46
C GLY A 145 25.20 -13.04 -5.25
N ARG A 146 25.15 -13.26 -6.56
CA ARG A 146 24.07 -12.73 -7.41
C ARG A 146 22.91 -13.72 -7.44
N ALA A 147 21.68 -13.19 -7.37
CA ALA A 147 20.48 -13.95 -7.66
C ALA A 147 20.18 -13.88 -9.16
N ASN A 148 19.54 -14.92 -9.69
CA ASN A 148 18.95 -14.90 -11.02
C ASN A 148 17.63 -14.15 -10.96
N VAL A 149 17.54 -13.04 -11.70
CA VAL A 149 16.34 -12.19 -11.71
C VAL A 149 15.60 -12.41 -13.03
N HIS A 150 14.39 -12.94 -12.93
CA HIS A 150 13.50 -13.22 -14.06
C HIS A 150 12.42 -12.15 -14.14
N ARG A 151 12.55 -11.24 -15.12
CA ARG A 151 11.51 -10.25 -15.41
C ARG A 151 10.51 -10.83 -16.38
N VAL A 152 9.40 -11.35 -15.83
CA VAL A 152 8.31 -11.95 -16.61
C VAL A 152 7.47 -10.85 -17.27
N VAL A 153 7.39 -9.68 -16.64
CA VAL A 153 6.61 -8.53 -17.12
C VAL A 153 7.48 -7.30 -17.29
N THR A 154 7.11 -6.42 -18.24
CA THR A 154 7.77 -5.12 -18.42
C THR A 154 7.02 -3.92 -17.83
N ARG A 155 5.71 -4.06 -17.55
CA ARG A 155 4.80 -2.98 -17.13
C ARG A 155 3.55 -3.59 -16.47
N ASP A 156 2.73 -2.79 -15.79
CA ASP A 156 1.58 -3.34 -15.04
C ASP A 156 0.49 -3.96 -15.93
N ILE A 157 0.25 -3.39 -17.11
CA ILE A 157 -0.69 -3.91 -18.11
C ILE A 157 0.10 -4.30 -19.35
N GLN A 158 0.29 -5.60 -19.58
CA GLN A 158 1.10 -6.12 -20.69
C GLN A 158 0.53 -5.75 -22.06
N ASP A 159 -0.79 -5.89 -22.21
CA ASP A 159 -1.53 -5.60 -23.43
C ASP A 159 -2.64 -4.59 -23.12
N LEU A 160 -2.58 -3.43 -23.78
CA LEU A 160 -3.58 -2.36 -23.63
C LEU A 160 -4.83 -2.61 -24.49
N GLY A 161 -4.81 -3.64 -25.35
CA GLY A 161 -5.84 -3.89 -26.33
C GLY A 161 -5.94 -2.81 -27.41
N GLU A 162 -6.84 -3.01 -28.37
CA GLU A 162 -7.02 -2.09 -29.51
C GLU A 162 -7.46 -0.68 -29.10
N LYS A 163 -8.16 -0.56 -27.97
CA LYS A 163 -8.65 0.72 -27.45
C LYS A 163 -7.57 1.51 -26.69
N GLY A 164 -6.43 0.89 -26.40
CA GLY A 164 -5.34 1.53 -25.67
C GLY A 164 -5.71 1.92 -24.23
N LEU A 165 -4.91 2.81 -23.65
CA LEU A 165 -5.14 3.38 -22.33
C LEU A 165 -5.76 4.77 -22.46
N THR A 166 -6.89 5.00 -21.80
CA THR A 166 -7.47 6.34 -21.64
C THR A 166 -7.36 6.75 -20.17
N ILE A 167 -6.69 7.87 -19.90
CA ILE A 167 -6.63 8.43 -18.55
C ILE A 167 -7.92 9.23 -18.32
N VAL A 168 -8.70 8.80 -17.33
CA VAL A 168 -9.87 9.56 -16.87
C VAL A 168 -9.38 10.60 -15.86
N HIS A 169 -9.34 11.86 -16.29
CA HIS A 169 -8.82 12.96 -15.45
C HIS A 169 -9.81 13.42 -14.35
N ASP A 170 -11.11 13.20 -14.55
CA ASP A 170 -12.17 13.57 -13.60
C ASP A 170 -12.95 12.33 -13.17
N ILE A 171 -12.40 11.62 -12.20
CA ILE A 171 -13.04 10.46 -11.52
C ILE A 171 -13.92 10.93 -10.34
N GLY A 172 -14.11 12.24 -10.19
CA GLY A 172 -14.88 12.84 -9.10
C GLY A 172 -16.28 13.22 -9.56
N THR A 173 -17.24 13.06 -8.67
CA THR A 173 -18.57 13.65 -8.83
C THR A 173 -18.56 15.09 -8.36
N GLU A 174 -19.57 15.86 -8.77
CA GLU A 174 -19.77 17.20 -8.25
C GLU A 174 -21.02 17.21 -7.36
N LEU A 175 -20.89 17.81 -6.18
CA LEU A 175 -22.03 18.15 -5.34
C LEU A 175 -22.41 19.59 -5.63
N VAL A 176 -23.65 19.80 -6.05
CA VAL A 176 -24.16 21.09 -6.49
C VAL A 176 -25.39 21.47 -5.67
N GLY A 177 -25.49 22.74 -5.29
CA GLY A 177 -26.69 23.26 -4.64
C GLY A 177 -26.69 24.75 -4.41
N LYS A 178 -27.86 25.29 -4.08
CA LYS A 178 -28.07 26.68 -3.67
C LYS A 178 -28.57 26.72 -2.25
N MET A 179 -28.07 27.68 -1.47
CA MET A 179 -28.48 27.90 -0.09
C MET A 179 -29.30 29.19 -0.03
N GLU A 180 -30.52 29.11 0.51
CA GLU A 180 -31.34 30.28 0.75
C GLU A 180 -30.61 31.24 1.71
N GLY A 181 -30.56 32.53 1.37
CA GLY A 181 -29.80 33.53 2.13
C GLY A 181 -28.29 33.55 1.86
N CYS A 182 -27.78 32.77 0.90
CA CYS A 182 -26.39 32.90 0.46
C CYS A 182 -26.12 34.29 -0.13
N THR A 183 -25.05 34.94 0.35
CA THR A 183 -24.62 36.27 -0.13
C THR A 183 -23.60 36.19 -1.26
N GLY A 184 -23.03 35.02 -1.53
CA GLY A 184 -21.94 34.87 -2.51
C GLY A 184 -20.57 35.36 -2.02
N CYS A 185 -20.38 35.54 -0.70
CA CYS A 185 -19.15 36.16 -0.15
C CYS A 185 -17.85 35.34 -0.34
N GLY A 186 -17.95 34.08 -0.76
CA GLY A 186 -16.79 33.23 -1.07
C GLY A 186 -15.96 32.77 0.15
N LYS A 187 -16.37 33.05 1.39
CA LYS A 187 -15.60 32.65 2.58
C LYS A 187 -15.42 31.13 2.69
N CYS A 188 -16.46 30.35 2.37
CA CYS A 188 -16.38 28.89 2.37
C CYS A 188 -15.41 28.34 1.31
N VAL A 189 -15.16 29.07 0.22
CA VAL A 189 -14.15 28.73 -0.80
C VAL A 189 -12.75 28.99 -0.24
N LYS A 190 -12.53 30.17 0.36
CA LYS A 190 -11.23 30.57 0.92
C LYS A 190 -10.77 29.68 2.08
N GLU A 191 -11.71 29.22 2.91
CA GLU A 191 -11.44 28.39 4.09
C GLU A 191 -11.38 26.89 3.77
N CYS A 192 -11.55 26.50 2.51
CA CYS A 192 -11.40 25.11 2.10
C CYS A 192 -9.91 24.74 1.99
N PRO A 193 -9.40 23.81 2.82
CA PRO A 193 -7.99 23.42 2.77
C PRO A 193 -7.60 22.74 1.45
N GLU A 194 -8.57 22.07 0.82
CA GLU A 194 -8.36 21.29 -0.41
C GLU A 194 -8.75 22.05 -1.69
N HIS A 195 -9.16 23.32 -1.56
CA HIS A 195 -9.57 24.18 -2.69
C HIS A 195 -10.60 23.55 -3.64
N THR A 196 -11.57 22.81 -3.09
CA THR A 196 -12.53 22.01 -3.89
C THR A 196 -13.86 22.69 -4.17
N LEU A 197 -14.12 23.82 -3.53
CA LEU A 197 -15.37 24.56 -3.64
C LEU A 197 -15.24 25.71 -4.63
N SER A 198 -16.28 25.90 -5.43
CA SER A 198 -16.50 27.11 -6.23
C SER A 198 -17.91 27.64 -6.03
N ILE A 199 -18.09 28.95 -6.18
CA ILE A 199 -19.40 29.60 -6.19
C ILE A 199 -19.51 30.38 -7.50
N SER A 200 -20.56 30.10 -8.27
CA SER A 200 -20.91 30.85 -9.48
C SER A 200 -21.65 32.15 -9.18
N ASP A 201 -21.81 33.03 -10.17
CA ASP A 201 -22.50 34.32 -10.03
C ASP A 201 -23.96 34.19 -9.56
N ASP A 202 -24.63 33.11 -9.97
CA ASP A 202 -26.00 32.79 -9.56
C ASP A 202 -26.08 32.10 -8.18
N LYS A 203 -24.95 32.12 -7.45
CA LYS A 203 -24.75 31.58 -6.09
C LYS A 203 -24.88 30.06 -6.00
N THR A 204 -24.74 29.37 -7.13
CA THR A 204 -24.61 27.91 -7.13
C THR A 204 -23.27 27.53 -6.54
N ILE A 205 -23.31 26.67 -5.52
CA ILE A 205 -22.14 26.11 -4.87
C ILE A 205 -21.85 24.78 -5.54
N THR A 206 -20.62 24.60 -6.01
CA THR A 206 -20.14 23.34 -6.58
C THR A 206 -18.97 22.83 -5.75
N VAL A 207 -18.98 21.55 -5.41
CA VAL A 207 -17.92 20.90 -4.62
C VAL A 207 -17.42 19.69 -5.38
N LYS A 208 -16.14 19.69 -5.75
CA LYS A 208 -15.49 18.53 -6.37
C LYS A 208 -15.22 17.46 -5.30
N THR A 209 -15.97 16.37 -5.34
CA THR A 209 -15.94 15.36 -4.26
C THR A 209 -14.60 14.64 -4.17
N LYS A 210 -13.89 14.45 -5.29
CA LYS A 210 -12.61 13.72 -5.34
C LYS A 210 -11.56 14.20 -4.34
N ASN A 211 -11.55 15.49 -4.04
CA ASN A 211 -10.58 16.12 -3.16
C ASN A 211 -11.22 16.60 -1.85
N CYS A 212 -12.53 16.43 -1.67
CA CYS A 212 -13.22 16.96 -0.50
C CYS A 212 -13.04 16.01 0.69
N LEU A 213 -12.57 16.52 1.83
CA LEU A 213 -12.49 15.78 3.09
C LEU A 213 -13.87 15.40 3.69
N GLY A 214 -14.96 15.78 3.01
CA GLY A 214 -16.32 15.39 3.33
C GLY A 214 -16.78 15.83 4.72
N THR A 215 -17.57 14.96 5.35
CA THR A 215 -18.26 15.23 6.62
C THR A 215 -17.33 15.31 7.82
N ALA A 216 -16.07 14.88 7.70
CA ALA A 216 -15.06 15.02 8.75
C ALA A 216 -14.51 16.45 8.87
N CYS A 217 -14.64 17.28 7.83
CA CYS A 217 -14.01 18.61 7.79
C CYS A 217 -14.97 19.76 8.13
N TYR A 218 -16.10 19.89 7.42
CA TYR A 218 -17.13 20.94 7.57
C TYR A 218 -16.65 22.41 7.69
N ARG A 219 -15.39 22.74 7.36
CA ARG A 219 -14.89 24.12 7.43
C ARG A 219 -15.70 25.10 6.59
N CYS A 220 -16.16 24.69 5.41
CA CYS A 220 -17.03 25.49 4.54
C CYS A 220 -18.35 25.90 5.23
N GLN A 221 -18.94 24.99 5.99
CA GLN A 221 -20.17 25.23 6.76
C GLN A 221 -19.91 26.10 7.98
N MET A 222 -18.88 25.78 8.77
CA MET A 222 -18.57 26.49 10.01
C MET A 222 -18.11 27.94 9.76
N SER A 223 -17.38 28.17 8.66
CA SER A 223 -16.86 29.49 8.27
C SER A 223 -17.92 30.42 7.67
N CYS A 224 -19.08 29.91 7.26
CA CYS A 224 -20.15 30.70 6.66
C CYS A 224 -20.61 31.82 7.61
N PRO A 225 -20.45 33.11 7.27
CA PRO A 225 -20.87 34.22 8.14
C PRO A 225 -22.38 34.25 8.36
N SER A 226 -23.16 34.00 7.30
CA SER A 226 -24.62 33.99 7.34
C SER A 226 -25.19 32.70 7.95
N LYS A 227 -24.35 31.69 8.25
CA LYS A 227 -24.75 30.38 8.80
C LYS A 227 -25.79 29.62 7.96
N VAL A 228 -25.83 29.87 6.65
CA VAL A 228 -26.76 29.24 5.70
C VAL A 228 -26.17 28.04 4.95
N TYR A 229 -24.83 27.93 4.89
CA TYR A 229 -24.20 26.83 4.17
C TYR A 229 -24.46 25.50 4.89
N LYS A 230 -25.11 24.56 4.20
CA LYS A 230 -25.33 23.19 4.69
C LYS A 230 -24.77 22.17 3.71
N TYR A 231 -23.69 21.49 4.09
CA TYR A 231 -23.02 20.53 3.18
C TYR A 231 -23.97 19.40 2.74
N ALA A 232 -24.82 18.91 3.65
CA ALA A 232 -25.77 17.82 3.39
C ALA A 232 -26.89 18.18 2.38
N ASP A 233 -27.11 19.48 2.13
CA ASP A 233 -28.17 19.93 1.21
C ASP A 233 -27.71 19.92 -0.25
N LEU A 234 -26.40 19.80 -0.51
CA LEU A 234 -25.86 19.65 -1.85
C LEU A 234 -26.25 18.30 -2.46
N LYS A 235 -26.45 18.26 -3.78
CA LYS A 235 -26.89 17.07 -4.52
C LYS A 235 -25.85 16.63 -5.52
N LEU A 236 -25.71 15.32 -5.69
CA LEU A 236 -24.87 14.74 -6.73
C LEU A 236 -25.42 15.12 -8.10
N VAL A 237 -24.52 15.53 -9.00
CA VAL A 237 -24.78 15.72 -10.43
C VAL A 237 -23.98 14.70 -11.21
#